data_AF-A0A9P6RA73-F1
#
_entry.id   AF-A0A9P6RA73-F1
#
_cell.length_a   1.000
_cell.length_b   1.000
_cell.length_c   1.000
_cell.angle_alpha   90.00
_cell.angle_beta   90.00
_cell.angle_gamma   90.00
#
_symmetry.space_group_name_H-M   'P 1'
#
loop_
_entity.id
_entity.type
_entity.pdbx_description
1 polymer ?
#
loop_
_entity_poly.entity_id
_entity_poly.type
_entity_poly.pdbx_seq_one_letter_code
_entity_poly.pdbx_strand_id
1 'polypeptide(L)'
;CFESYYPETLGVCVVHRAPFVFWGLWKLIQPLLDPVVATKFVFTRNNEELHKVIPRERLPITHYDGLDDWKYEYVPATAGENAAMEDVAKKEELQKERHGLETKFDAATREWIKNMIGKNSSEHDEIAQELREQYTRMTPYVRAKNLYQRWGVVHDGQVTWTYNVKSK
;
A
#
# COMPACT_ATOMS: atom_id res chain seq x y z
N CYS A 1 2.03 -19.74 -3.87
CA CYS A 1 1.19 -18.60 -3.42
C CYS A 1 1.48 -17.31 -4.19
N PHE A 2 2.69 -16.72 -4.12
CA PHE A 2 3.00 -15.48 -4.85
C PHE A 2 2.80 -15.60 -6.36
N GLU A 3 3.33 -16.66 -6.97
CA GLU A 3 3.24 -16.89 -8.41
C GLU A 3 1.80 -17.15 -8.88
N SER A 4 1.03 -17.89 -8.09
CA SER A 4 -0.31 -18.35 -8.49
C SER A 4 -1.42 -17.34 -8.24
N TYR A 5 -1.25 -16.43 -7.27
CA TYR A 5 -2.31 -15.49 -6.85
C TYR A 5 -1.94 -14.02 -7.03
N TYR A 6 -0.64 -13.70 -7.17
CA TYR A 6 -0.14 -12.34 -7.37
C TYR A 6 0.94 -12.29 -8.45
N PRO A 7 0.65 -12.81 -9.66
CA PRO A 7 1.61 -12.81 -10.76
C PRO A 7 2.07 -11.37 -11.06
N GLU A 8 3.35 -11.22 -11.41
CA GLU A 8 3.96 -9.94 -11.81
C GLU A 8 3.97 -8.81 -10.77
N THR A 9 3.54 -9.06 -9.53
CA THR A 9 3.58 -8.06 -8.45
C THR A 9 4.97 -7.81 -7.87
N LEU A 10 5.88 -8.78 -8.02
CA LEU A 10 7.27 -8.64 -7.59
C LEU A 10 8.09 -7.94 -8.67
N GLY A 11 8.66 -6.78 -8.34
CA GLY A 11 9.64 -6.08 -9.18
C GLY A 11 11.08 -6.52 -8.92
N VAL A 12 11.54 -6.37 -7.67
CA VAL A 12 12.88 -6.74 -7.21
C VAL A 12 12.83 -7.26 -5.78
N CYS A 13 13.63 -8.27 -5.45
CA CYS A 13 13.81 -8.77 -4.09
C CYS A 13 15.29 -8.64 -3.70
N VAL A 14 15.61 -7.67 -2.84
CA VAL A 14 17.00 -7.47 -2.38
C VAL A 14 17.23 -8.25 -1.11
N VAL A 15 18.14 -9.21 -1.15
CA VAL A 15 18.62 -9.91 0.05
C VAL A 15 19.95 -9.27 0.46
N HIS A 16 19.88 -8.44 1.49
CA HIS A 16 21.00 -7.62 1.94
C HIS A 16 21.76 -8.25 3.11
N ARG A 17 23.09 -8.22 3.07
CA ARG A 17 24.01 -8.79 4.08
C ARG A 17 23.68 -10.24 4.45
N ALA A 18 23.34 -11.04 3.45
CA ALA A 18 23.05 -12.45 3.65
C ALA A 18 24.28 -13.18 4.22
N PRO A 19 24.14 -14.01 5.27
CA PRO A 19 25.25 -14.80 5.80
C PRO A 19 25.70 -15.85 4.78
N PHE A 20 26.95 -16.30 4.86
CA PHE A 20 27.53 -17.22 3.85
C PHE A 20 26.73 -18.53 3.68
N VAL A 21 26.08 -19.02 4.75
CA VAL A 21 25.21 -20.20 4.73
C VAL A 21 24.00 -20.04 3.78
N PHE A 22 23.58 -18.81 3.52
CA PHE A 22 22.44 -18.52 2.65
C PHE A 22 22.66 -19.02 1.23
N TRP A 23 23.90 -19.09 0.74
CA TRP A 23 24.19 -19.63 -0.60
C TRP A 23 23.85 -21.12 -0.73
N GLY A 24 23.99 -21.89 0.35
CA GLY A 24 23.57 -23.28 0.39
C GLY A 24 22.05 -23.41 0.31
N LEU A 25 21.34 -22.62 1.11
CA LEU A 25 19.87 -22.57 1.11
C LEU A 25 19.31 -22.09 -0.23
N TRP A 26 19.92 -21.05 -0.82
CA TRP A 26 19.50 -20.50 -2.11
C TRP A 26 19.55 -21.53 -3.23
N LYS A 27 20.60 -22.38 -3.28
CA LYS A 27 20.69 -23.47 -4.26
C LYS A 27 19.56 -24.51 -4.14
N LEU A 28 18.98 -24.66 -2.95
CA LEU A 28 17.84 -25.55 -2.71
C LEU A 28 16.51 -24.87 -3.07
N ILE A 29 16.38 -23.57 -2.82
CA ILE A 29 15.14 -22.80 -3.07
C ILE A 29 15.00 -22.40 -4.54
N GLN A 30 16.08 -21.97 -5.19
CA GLN A 30 16.04 -21.41 -6.55
C GLN A 30 15.34 -22.32 -7.57
N PRO A 31 15.54 -23.65 -7.59
CA PRO A 31 14.83 -24.54 -8.53
C PRO A 31 13.32 -24.65 -8.30
N LEU A 32 12.83 -24.22 -7.14
CA LEU A 32 11.41 -24.23 -6.79
C LEU A 32 10.70 -22.93 -7.20
N LEU A 33 11.43 -21.95 -7.73
CA LEU A 33 10.90 -20.68 -8.20
C LEU A 33 10.85 -20.67 -9.73
N ASP A 34 9.81 -20.06 -10.30
CA ASP A 34 9.79 -19.72 -11.72
C ASP A 34 11.04 -18.89 -12.10
N PRO A 35 11.67 -19.13 -13.27
CA PRO A 35 12.87 -18.42 -13.69
C PRO A 35 12.74 -16.89 -13.72
N VAL A 36 11.57 -16.34 -14.10
CA VAL A 36 11.32 -14.89 -14.13
C VAL A 36 11.29 -14.33 -12.71
N VAL A 37 10.76 -15.08 -11.74
CA VAL A 37 10.80 -14.70 -10.33
C VAL A 37 12.23 -14.78 -9.78
N ALA A 38 12.96 -15.85 -10.10
CA ALA A 38 14.33 -16.06 -9.62
C ALA A 38 15.29 -14.95 -10.06
N THR A 39 15.15 -14.44 -11.30
CA THR A 39 15.98 -13.33 -11.83
C THR A 39 15.77 -11.98 -11.13
N LYS A 40 14.68 -11.82 -10.37
CA LYS A 40 14.39 -10.58 -9.62
C LYS A 40 15.13 -10.50 -8.29
N PHE A 41 15.81 -11.56 -7.87
CA PHE A 41 16.60 -11.57 -6.64
C PHE A 41 17.95 -10.89 -6.85
N VAL A 42 18.28 -9.94 -5.98
CA VAL A 42 19.57 -9.24 -5.97
C VAL A 42 20.22 -9.41 -4.60
N PHE A 43 21.42 -9.97 -4.59
CA PHE A 43 22.19 -10.18 -3.37
C PHE A 43 23.18 -9.05 -3.19
N THR A 44 23.16 -8.41 -2.02
CA THR A 44 24.09 -7.32 -1.70
C THR A 44 24.86 -7.65 -0.42
N ARG A 45 26.18 -7.48 -0.44
CA ARG A 45 27.08 -7.81 0.67
C ARG A 45 27.30 -6.64 1.62
N ASN A 46 27.19 -5.41 1.11
CA ASN A 46 27.44 -4.18 1.84
C ASN A 46 26.49 -3.06 1.36
N ASN A 47 26.55 -1.90 2.01
CA ASN A 47 25.68 -0.76 1.71
C ASN A 47 25.99 -0.16 0.32
N GLU A 48 27.24 -0.19 -0.13
CA GLU A 48 27.60 0.30 -1.48
C GLU A 48 26.91 -0.49 -2.59
N GLU A 49 26.82 -1.82 -2.46
CA GLU A 49 26.07 -2.67 -3.39
C GLU A 49 24.56 -2.44 -3.28
N LEU A 50 24.03 -2.21 -2.06
CA LEU A 50 22.62 -1.85 -1.85
C LEU A 50 22.26 -0.53 -2.56
N HIS A 51 23.15 0.46 -2.51
CA HIS A 51 22.94 1.78 -3.11
C HIS A 51 22.90 1.75 -4.65
N LYS A 52 23.41 0.69 -5.28
CA LYS A 52 23.26 0.46 -6.73
C LYS A 52 21.84 0.03 -7.10
N VAL A 53 21.06 -0.44 -6.12
CA VAL A 53 19.68 -0.92 -6.32
C VAL A 53 18.66 0.07 -5.77
N ILE A 54 18.93 0.67 -4.60
CA ILE A 54 18.03 1.61 -3.93
C ILE A 54 18.79 2.92 -3.66
N PRO A 55 18.31 4.08 -4.16
CA PRO A 55 18.95 5.37 -3.90
C PRO A 55 19.08 5.67 -2.41
N ARG A 56 20.15 6.36 -2.01
CA ARG A 56 20.44 6.67 -0.60
C ARG A 56 19.36 7.54 0.03
N GLU A 57 18.74 8.41 -0.74
CA GLU A 57 17.64 9.29 -0.36
C GLU A 57 16.35 8.53 0.01
N ARG A 58 16.29 7.24 -0.30
CA ARG A 58 15.16 6.34 0.02
C ARG A 58 15.49 5.33 1.11
N LEU A 59 16.67 5.43 1.72
CA LEU A 59 17.13 4.52 2.76
C LEU A 59 17.36 5.28 4.07
N PRO A 60 17.06 4.65 5.22
CA PRO A 60 17.42 5.21 6.52
C PRO A 60 18.93 5.41 6.67
N ILE A 61 19.33 6.44 7.41
CA ILE A 61 20.73 6.67 7.80
C ILE A 61 21.24 5.48 8.61
N THR A 62 20.44 5.05 9.59
CA THR A 62 20.80 3.94 10.48
C THR A 62 20.85 2.63 9.69
N HIS A 63 21.93 1.86 9.86
CA HIS A 63 22.21 0.55 9.25
C HIS A 63 22.49 0.55 7.73
N TYR A 64 21.90 1.45 6.95
CA TYR A 64 21.95 1.39 5.48
C TYR A 64 22.78 2.50 4.83
N ASP A 65 23.42 3.38 5.60
CA ASP A 65 24.19 4.54 5.11
C ASP A 65 23.40 5.41 4.10
N GLY A 66 22.08 5.45 4.28
CA GLY A 66 21.17 6.28 3.51
C GLY A 66 21.25 7.75 3.93
N LEU A 67 20.22 8.51 3.57
CA LEU A 67 20.12 9.94 3.88
C LEU A 67 18.82 10.30 4.61
N ASP A 68 17.91 9.34 4.79
CA ASP A 68 16.66 9.54 5.50
C ASP A 68 16.87 9.40 7.03
N ASP A 69 16.71 10.49 7.77
CA ASP A 69 16.76 10.49 9.25
C ASP A 69 15.42 10.07 9.88
N TRP A 70 14.53 9.44 9.11
CA TRP A 70 13.29 8.90 9.65
C TRP A 70 13.57 7.84 10.74
N LYS A 71 12.82 7.95 11.83
CA LYS A 71 12.84 7.03 12.95
C LYS A 71 11.41 6.62 13.27
N TYR A 72 11.23 5.33 13.54
CA TYR A 72 9.94 4.82 13.98
C TYR A 72 9.63 5.34 15.38
N GLU A 73 8.51 6.04 15.51
CA GLU A 73 7.92 6.43 16.78
C GLU A 73 6.47 5.99 16.83
N TYR A 74 6.11 5.26 17.88
CA TYR A 74 4.73 4.87 18.11
C TYR A 74 3.93 6.06 18.64
N VAL A 75 2.92 6.50 17.89
CA VAL A 75 1.99 7.56 18.33
C VAL A 75 0.76 6.91 18.97
N PRO A 76 0.57 7.02 20.29
CA PRO A 76 -0.56 6.42 20.98
C PRO A 76 -1.89 7.05 20.56
N ALA A 77 -2.98 6.33 20.81
CA ALA A 77 -4.33 6.87 20.66
C ALA A 77 -4.55 8.04 21.62
N THR A 78 -5.26 9.06 21.16
CA THR A 78 -5.69 10.19 22.00
C THR A 78 -7.14 10.00 22.44
N ALA A 79 -7.46 10.41 23.67
CA ALA A 79 -8.83 10.30 24.18
C ALA A 79 -9.79 11.11 23.29
N GLY A 80 -10.92 10.51 22.91
CA GLY A 80 -11.92 11.15 22.05
C GLY A 80 -11.60 11.16 20.55
N GLU A 81 -10.47 10.63 20.10
CA GLU A 81 -10.10 10.68 18.67
C GLU A 81 -11.06 9.92 17.73
N ASN A 82 -11.89 9.04 18.30
CA ASN A 82 -12.90 8.24 17.59
C ASN A 82 -14.33 8.60 18.01
N ALA A 83 -14.57 9.78 18.61
CA ALA A 83 -15.90 10.18 19.09
C ALA A 83 -16.98 10.13 17.99
N ALA A 84 -16.61 10.37 16.72
CA ALA A 84 -17.53 10.24 15.58
C ALA A 84 -18.15 8.84 15.45
N MET A 85 -17.49 7.79 15.96
CA MET A 85 -18.04 6.43 15.94
C MET A 85 -19.24 6.23 16.88
N GLU A 86 -19.47 7.15 17.82
CA GLU A 86 -20.63 7.14 18.72
C GLU A 86 -21.89 7.70 18.02
N ASP A 87 -21.73 8.43 16.90
CA ASP A 87 -22.85 8.94 16.10
C ASP A 87 -23.43 7.85 15.18
N VAL A 88 -24.28 7.01 15.77
CA VAL A 88 -24.95 5.90 15.09
C VAL A 88 -25.88 6.41 13.98
N ALA A 89 -26.57 7.54 14.19
CA ALA A 89 -27.50 8.08 13.22
C ALA A 89 -26.77 8.51 11.93
N LYS A 90 -25.65 9.22 12.07
CA LYS A 90 -24.85 9.65 10.92
C LYS A 90 -24.18 8.47 10.22
N LYS A 91 -23.74 7.46 10.98
CA LYS A 91 -23.22 6.21 10.41
C LYS A 91 -24.28 5.52 9.52
N GLU A 92 -25.50 5.36 10.02
CA GLU A 92 -26.59 4.72 9.26
C GLU A 92 -26.97 5.51 8.00
N GLU A 93 -27.01 6.85 8.09
CA GLU A 93 -27.22 7.74 6.94
C GLU A 93 -26.17 7.51 5.84
N LEU A 94 -24.88 7.54 6.21
CA LEU A 94 -23.76 7.36 5.27
C LEU A 94 -23.70 5.93 4.71
N GLN A 95 -24.05 4.91 5.50
CA GLN A 95 -24.13 3.53 5.01
C GLN A 95 -25.26 3.37 3.98
N LYS A 96 -26.41 4.01 4.20
CA LYS A 96 -27.52 4.00 3.25
C LYS A 96 -27.15 4.70 1.94
N GLU A 97 -26.49 5.86 2.02
CA GLU A 97 -25.94 6.56 0.85
C GLU A 97 -25.01 5.64 0.06
N ARG A 98 -24.06 4.99 0.76
CA ARG A 98 -23.11 4.06 0.15
C ARG A 98 -23.79 2.91 -0.58
N HIS A 99 -24.78 2.27 0.05
CA HIS A 99 -25.49 1.16 -0.56
C HIS A 99 -26.20 1.56 -1.87
N GLY A 100 -26.71 2.80 -1.92
CA GLY A 100 -27.24 3.37 -3.16
C GLY A 100 -26.17 3.49 -4.26
N LEU A 101 -24.97 3.95 -3.93
CA LEU A 101 -23.84 4.02 -4.88
C LEU A 101 -23.37 2.62 -5.32
N GLU A 102 -23.28 1.66 -4.40
CA GLU A 102 -22.93 0.27 -4.69
C GLU A 102 -23.92 -0.35 -5.68
N THR A 103 -25.22 -0.12 -5.51
CA THR A 103 -26.27 -0.59 -6.43
C THR A 103 -26.08 0.00 -7.84
N LYS A 104 -25.78 1.31 -7.94
CA LYS A 104 -25.50 1.96 -9.23
C LYS A 104 -24.23 1.40 -9.89
N PHE A 105 -23.17 1.24 -9.12
CA PHE A 105 -21.90 0.71 -9.59
C PHE A 105 -22.04 -0.73 -10.09
N ASP A 106 -22.79 -1.58 -9.37
CA ASP A 106 -23.10 -2.94 -9.79
C ASP A 106 -23.87 -2.98 -11.11
N ALA A 107 -24.87 -2.11 -11.27
CA ALA A 107 -25.62 -2.00 -12.53
C ALA A 107 -24.72 -1.57 -13.69
N ALA A 108 -23.92 -0.51 -13.49
CA ALA A 108 -22.96 -0.02 -14.49
C ALA A 108 -21.92 -1.09 -14.86
N THR A 109 -21.41 -1.83 -13.87
CA THR A 109 -20.45 -2.92 -14.08
C THR A 109 -21.06 -4.07 -14.88
N ARG A 110 -22.32 -4.44 -14.61
CA ARG A 110 -23.04 -5.48 -15.37
C ARG A 110 -23.24 -5.10 -16.83
N GLU A 111 -23.56 -3.84 -17.12
CA GLU A 111 -23.67 -3.35 -18.50
C GLU A 111 -22.31 -3.26 -19.19
N TRP A 112 -21.26 -2.86 -18.47
CA TRP A 112 -19.89 -2.86 -18.98
C TRP A 112 -19.41 -4.27 -19.37
N ILE A 113 -19.68 -5.28 -18.54
CA ILE A 113 -19.30 -6.68 -18.82
C ILE A 113 -19.92 -7.18 -20.14
N LYS A 114 -21.17 -6.79 -20.45
CA LYS A 114 -21.83 -7.18 -21.72
C LYS A 114 -21.15 -6.58 -22.95
N ASN A 115 -20.46 -5.45 -22.79
CA ASN A 115 -19.86 -4.67 -23.86
C ASN A 115 -18.33 -4.59 -23.71
N MET A 116 -17.68 -5.70 -23.29
CA MET A 116 -16.24 -5.81 -22.98
C MET A 116 -15.26 -5.46 -24.13
N ILE A 117 -15.74 -4.95 -25.25
CA ILE A 117 -14.94 -4.47 -26.37
C ILE A 117 -14.79 -2.94 -26.23
N GLY A 118 -13.92 -2.46 -25.33
CA GLY A 118 -13.65 -1.02 -25.20
C GLY A 118 -13.14 -0.57 -23.82
N LYS A 119 -12.86 0.73 -23.71
CA LYS A 119 -12.58 1.39 -22.42
C LYS A 119 -13.86 1.45 -21.56
N ASN A 120 -13.71 1.59 -20.24
CA ASN A 120 -14.82 1.85 -19.32
C ASN A 120 -15.67 3.03 -19.81
N SER A 121 -16.98 2.98 -19.53
CA SER A 121 -17.82 4.17 -19.72
C SER A 121 -17.40 5.23 -18.71
N SER A 122 -17.46 6.51 -19.09
CA SER A 122 -17.17 7.63 -18.18
C SER A 122 -18.05 7.57 -16.92
N GLU A 123 -19.30 7.12 -17.08
CA GLU A 123 -20.25 6.90 -15.97
C GLU A 123 -19.74 5.88 -14.94
N HIS A 124 -19.10 4.78 -15.38
CA HIS A 124 -18.54 3.79 -14.46
C HIS A 124 -17.40 4.37 -13.62
N ASP A 125 -16.50 5.11 -14.27
CA ASP A 125 -15.36 5.76 -13.62
C ASP A 125 -15.82 6.90 -12.67
N GLU A 126 -16.87 7.65 -13.04
CA GLU A 126 -17.50 8.69 -12.20
C GLU A 126 -18.11 8.07 -10.93
N ILE A 127 -18.88 6.98 -11.04
CA ILE A 127 -19.45 6.30 -9.86
C ILE A 127 -18.32 5.73 -8.97
N ALA A 128 -17.24 5.22 -9.56
CA ALA A 128 -16.08 4.75 -8.80
C ALA A 128 -15.43 5.89 -7.98
N GLN A 129 -15.35 7.10 -8.54
CA GLN A 129 -14.89 8.28 -7.83
C GLN A 129 -15.85 8.65 -6.69
N GLU A 130 -17.16 8.69 -6.94
CA GLU A 130 -18.17 8.97 -5.91
C GLU A 130 -18.08 7.98 -4.74
N LEU A 131 -17.91 6.68 -5.02
CA LEU A 131 -17.72 5.64 -4.00
C LEU A 131 -16.49 5.89 -3.12
N ARG A 132 -15.39 6.37 -3.72
CA ARG A 132 -14.15 6.70 -3.00
C ARG A 132 -14.34 7.92 -2.09
N GLU A 133 -14.95 8.98 -2.60
CA GLU A 133 -15.22 10.20 -1.84
C GLU A 133 -16.20 9.92 -0.69
N GLN A 134 -17.26 9.16 -0.97
CA GLN A 134 -18.22 8.72 0.03
C GLN A 134 -17.55 7.89 1.12
N TYR A 135 -16.67 6.93 0.77
CA TYR A 135 -15.94 6.14 1.76
C TYR A 135 -15.05 7.01 2.67
N THR A 136 -14.47 8.05 2.09
CA THR A 136 -13.63 9.01 2.82
C THR A 136 -14.47 9.75 3.87
N ARG A 137 -15.70 10.17 3.52
CA ARG A 137 -16.66 10.76 4.48
C ARG A 137 -17.13 9.78 5.54
N MET A 138 -17.37 8.52 5.18
CA MET A 138 -17.88 7.48 6.10
C MET A 138 -16.82 6.96 7.08
N THR A 139 -15.55 6.99 6.67
CA THR A 139 -14.42 6.43 7.41
C THR A 139 -14.41 6.75 8.93
N PRO A 140 -14.57 8.00 9.39
CA PRO A 140 -14.51 8.32 10.83
C PRO A 140 -15.61 7.66 11.68
N TYR A 141 -16.72 7.24 11.05
CA TYR A 141 -17.88 6.67 11.73
C TYR A 141 -17.83 5.13 11.80
N VAL A 142 -17.02 4.49 10.96
CA VAL A 142 -17.00 3.03 10.81
C VAL A 142 -15.68 2.38 11.24
N ARG A 143 -14.60 3.14 11.37
CA ARG A 143 -13.29 2.63 11.81
C ARG A 143 -12.54 3.62 12.67
N ALA A 144 -11.77 3.10 13.61
CA ALA A 144 -10.86 3.90 14.42
C ALA A 144 -9.70 4.48 13.58
N LYS A 145 -9.13 5.59 14.06
CA LYS A 145 -7.92 6.21 13.50
C LYS A 145 -6.74 5.24 13.61
N ASN A 146 -6.07 4.98 12.49
CA ASN A 146 -4.91 4.09 12.44
C ASN A 146 -3.59 4.86 12.64
N LEU A 147 -2.48 4.14 12.83
CA LEU A 147 -1.16 4.72 13.06
C LEU A 147 -0.72 5.68 11.94
N TYR A 148 -0.98 5.35 10.67
CA TYR A 148 -0.59 6.19 9.54
C TYR A 148 -1.35 7.53 9.49
N GLN A 149 -2.60 7.54 9.95
CA GLN A 149 -3.37 8.78 10.14
C GLN A 149 -2.86 9.59 11.33
N ARG A 150 -2.34 8.94 12.38
CA ARG A 150 -1.69 9.65 13.50
C ARG A 150 -0.32 10.21 13.12
N TRP A 151 0.40 9.52 12.24
CA TRP A 151 1.64 10.02 11.62
C TRP A 151 1.41 11.14 10.59
N GLY A 152 0.15 11.41 10.21
CA GLY A 152 -0.17 12.40 9.17
C GLY A 152 0.16 11.95 7.75
N VAL A 153 0.63 10.72 7.55
CA VAL A 153 0.93 10.13 6.22
C VAL A 153 -0.35 9.85 5.44
N VAL A 154 -1.46 9.59 6.14
CA VAL A 154 -2.77 9.34 5.52
C VAL A 154 -3.74 10.43 5.93
N HIS A 155 -4.21 11.19 4.95
CA HIS A 155 -5.22 12.23 5.11
C HIS A 155 -6.17 12.20 3.90
N ASP A 156 -7.48 12.37 4.11
CA ASP A 156 -8.49 12.54 3.05
C ASP A 156 -8.41 11.52 1.90
N GLY A 157 -8.15 10.25 2.22
CA GLY A 157 -8.05 9.17 1.22
C GLY A 157 -6.80 9.24 0.33
N GLN A 158 -5.82 10.06 0.71
CA GLN A 158 -4.50 10.18 0.11
C GLN A 158 -3.43 9.65 1.05
N VAL A 159 -2.31 9.20 0.46
CA VAL A 159 -1.14 8.70 1.18
C VAL A 159 0.08 9.48 0.69
N THR A 160 0.68 10.26 1.58
CA THR A 160 1.85 11.08 1.28
C THR A 160 3.03 10.64 2.15
N TRP A 161 3.97 9.90 1.57
CA TRP A 161 5.21 9.53 2.25
C TRP A 161 6.24 10.65 2.12
N THR A 162 6.77 11.10 3.24
CA THR A 162 7.88 12.06 3.30
C THR A 162 9.15 11.35 3.74
N TYR A 163 10.26 11.72 3.10
CA TYR A 163 11.60 11.27 3.49
C TYR A 163 12.31 12.47 4.12
N ASN A 164 12.89 12.27 5.30
CA ASN A 164 13.63 13.31 6.02
C ASN A 164 15.07 13.33 5.52
N VAL A 165 15.24 13.63 4.23
CA VAL A 165 16.54 13.61 3.55
C VAL A 165 17.43 14.71 4.13
N LYS A 166 18.48 14.33 4.85
CA LYS A 166 19.52 15.27 5.29
C LYS A 166 20.42 15.60 4.10
N SER A 167 20.76 16.88 3.95
CA SER A 167 21.83 17.30 3.05
C SER A 167 23.13 16.63 3.49
N LYS A 168 23.90 16.11 2.52
CA LYS A 168 25.23 15.55 2.75
C LYS A 168 26.18 16.59 3.34
#